data_AF-A0A518JN13-F1
#
_entry.id   AF-A0A518JN13-F1
#
_cell.length_a   1.000
_cell.length_b   1.000
_cell.length_c   1.000
_cell.angle_alpha   90.00
_cell.angle_beta   90.00
_cell.angle_gamma   90.00
#
_symmetry.space_group_name_H-M   'P 1'
#
loop_
_entity.id
_entity.type
_entity.pdbx_description
1 polymer ?
#
loop_
_entity_poly.entity_id
_entity_poly.type
_entity_poly.pdbx_seq_one_letter_code
_entity_poly.pdbx_strand_id
1 'polypeptide(L)'
;MHLFTCPCGESFPISAAQAGQSIVCPHCNQSIQLPKLRDLKQLPSAQVAEEASPARGWSGGQGLLFSVIFACLLASLGMSAWSSYRWLQIEKPPTRAMMIATGEKEIDTYEAPQLLEFWMNYGQPGMGVRRMPGYAQVQVYRDSWKRWAFVSYAVATVCLIGLITVSRKKAPAS
;
A
#
# COMPACT_ATOMS: atom_id res chain seq x y z
N MET A 1 -7.46 41.64 18.85
CA MET A 1 -6.21 42.25 19.36
C MET A 1 -5.47 42.82 18.17
N HIS A 2 -4.91 44.03 18.27
CA HIS A 2 -4.24 44.73 17.16
C HIS A 2 -2.77 44.94 17.50
N LEU A 3 -1.87 44.91 16.51
CA LEU A 3 -0.45 45.21 16.71
C LEU A 3 -0.22 46.70 16.51
N PHE A 4 0.36 47.36 17.51
CA PHE A 4 0.79 48.76 17.39
C PHE A 4 2.30 48.83 17.41
N THR A 5 2.87 49.50 16.42
CA THR A 5 4.32 49.72 16.30
C THR A 5 4.69 51.00 17.03
N CYS A 6 5.50 50.86 18.07
CA CYS A 6 6.07 51.98 18.80
C CYS A 6 7.06 52.76 17.91
N PRO A 7 7.25 54.08 18.08
CA PRO A 7 8.36 54.82 17.46
C PRO A 7 9.75 54.26 17.81
N CYS A 8 9.88 53.39 18.83
CA CYS A 8 11.13 52.67 19.10
C CYS A 8 11.40 51.50 18.14
N GLY A 9 10.49 51.20 17.21
CA GLY A 9 10.60 50.12 16.23
C GLY A 9 9.94 48.81 16.66
N GLU A 10 9.62 48.63 17.94
CA GLU A 10 9.05 47.39 18.47
C GLU A 10 7.52 47.38 18.37
N SER A 11 6.95 46.27 17.90
CA SER A 11 5.50 46.06 17.79
C SER A 11 4.97 45.19 18.92
N PHE A 12 3.91 45.64 19.59
CA PHE A 12 3.29 44.91 20.70
C PHE A 12 1.76 44.85 20.57
N PRO A 13 1.11 43.82 21.14
CA PRO A 13 -0.33 43.66 21.04
C PRO A 13 -1.07 44.63 21.97
N ILE A 14 -2.02 45.37 21.39
CA ILE A 14 -2.96 46.23 22.11
C ILE A 14 -4.40 45.76 21.91
N SER A 15 -5.22 45.98 22.94
CA SER A 15 -6.66 45.72 22.83
C SER A 15 -7.36 46.96 22.26
N ALA A 16 -8.48 46.76 21.55
CA ALA A 16 -9.30 47.88 21.06
C ALA A 16 -9.82 48.76 22.21
N ALA A 17 -9.93 48.23 23.44
CA ALA A 17 -10.35 48.98 24.61
C ALA A 17 -9.31 50.04 25.08
N GLN A 18 -8.04 49.90 24.67
CA GLN A 18 -6.94 50.82 25.02
C GLN A 18 -6.74 51.96 24.00
N ALA A 19 -7.57 51.99 22.96
CA ALA A 19 -7.50 53.00 21.92
C ALA A 19 -7.76 54.41 22.45
N GLY A 20 -6.90 55.37 22.10
CA GLY A 20 -6.98 56.74 22.60
C GLY A 20 -6.47 56.93 24.04
N GLN A 21 -5.93 55.90 24.69
CA GLN A 21 -5.29 56.01 26.01
C GLN A 21 -3.77 56.23 25.87
N SER A 22 -3.18 56.84 26.91
CA SER A 22 -1.72 56.90 27.06
C SER A 22 -1.25 55.64 27.76
N ILE A 23 -0.48 54.80 27.07
CA ILE A 23 0.11 53.58 27.66
C ILE A 23 1.63 53.69 27.67
N VAL A 24 2.25 53.00 28.62
CA VAL A 24 3.70 52.89 28.70
C VAL A 24 4.13 51.73 27.80
N CYS A 25 5.05 51.98 26.88
CA CYS A 25 5.61 50.91 26.06
C CYS A 25 6.42 49.93 26.93
N PRO A 26 6.18 48.61 26.85
CA PRO A 26 6.92 47.63 27.64
C PRO A 26 8.40 47.51 27.24
N HIS A 27 8.80 48.06 26.09
CA HIS A 27 10.17 47.94 25.56
C HIS A 27 11.03 49.20 25.80
N CYS A 28 10.47 50.40 25.57
CA CYS A 28 11.21 51.66 25.77
C CYS A 28 10.80 52.43 27.02
N ASN A 29 9.79 51.94 27.76
CA ASN A 29 9.24 52.55 28.97
C ASN A 29 8.76 54.02 28.79
N GLN A 30 8.55 54.46 27.55
CA GLN A 30 8.02 55.78 27.23
C GLN A 30 6.49 55.76 27.21
N SER A 31 5.87 56.85 27.66
CA SER A 31 4.42 57.07 27.58
C SER A 31 4.06 57.49 26.16
N ILE A 32 3.21 56.70 25.50
CA ILE A 32 2.80 56.89 24.11
C ILE A 32 1.29 56.99 24.05
N GLN A 33 0.80 58.00 23.34
CA GLN A 33 -0.63 58.14 23.07
C GLN A 33 -1.01 57.22 21.92
N LEU A 34 -1.90 56.26 22.20
CA LEU A 34 -2.44 55.39 21.16
C LEU A 34 -3.39 56.17 20.26
N PRO A 35 -3.34 55.96 18.93
CA PRO A 35 -4.28 56.58 18.01
C PRO A 35 -5.72 56.15 18.31
N LYS A 36 -6.67 57.00 17.90
CA LYS A 36 -8.09 56.79 18.17
C LYS A 36 -8.59 55.52 17.47
N LEU A 37 -9.65 54.91 17.99
CA LEU A 37 -10.30 53.69 17.48
C LEU A 37 -10.52 53.68 15.95
N ARG A 38 -10.76 54.86 15.35
CA ARG A 38 -10.99 55.01 13.91
C ARG A 38 -9.78 54.59 13.06
N ASP A 39 -8.57 54.84 13.56
CA ASP A 39 -7.32 54.57 12.84
C ASP A 39 -6.79 53.15 13.15
N LEU A 40 -7.15 52.57 14.30
CA LEU A 40 -6.84 51.17 14.64
C LEU A 40 -7.54 50.16 13.73
N LYS A 41 -8.69 50.50 13.14
CA LYS A 41 -9.36 49.66 12.12
C LYS A 41 -8.57 49.53 10.81
N GLN A 42 -7.60 50.42 10.58
CA GLN A 42 -6.74 50.38 9.38
C GLN A 42 -5.44 49.60 9.61
N LEU A 43 -5.14 49.21 10.85
CA LEU A 43 -3.98 48.37 11.15
C LEU A 43 -4.29 46.90 10.80
N PRO A 44 -3.37 46.21 10.10
CA PRO A 44 -3.56 44.79 9.78
C PRO A 44 -3.75 43.99 11.07
N SER A 45 -4.85 43.25 11.13
CA SER A 45 -5.14 42.32 12.23
C SER A 45 -4.02 41.29 12.32
N ALA A 46 -3.51 41.05 13.53
CA ALA A 46 -2.49 40.02 13.79
C ALA A 46 -2.91 38.62 13.33
N GLN A 47 -4.21 38.38 13.13
CA GLN A 47 -4.74 37.11 12.64
C GLN A 47 -4.37 36.84 11.18
N VAL A 48 -4.11 37.87 10.36
CA VAL A 48 -3.77 37.69 8.93
C VAL A 48 -2.34 37.17 8.74
N ALA A 49 -1.46 37.36 9.74
CA ALA A 49 -0.10 36.81 9.70
C ALA A 49 -0.03 35.33 10.11
N GLU A 50 -1.05 34.82 10.79
CA GLU A 50 -1.10 33.42 11.27
C GLU A 50 -1.87 32.48 10.32
N GLU A 51 -2.73 33.03 9.45
CA GLU A 51 -3.52 32.26 8.48
C GLU A 51 -2.81 31.92 7.16
N ALA A 52 -1.56 32.36 6.97
CA ALA A 52 -0.71 31.86 5.89
C ALA A 52 0.14 30.67 6.34
N SER A 53 -0.44 29.75 7.12
CA SER A 53 0.11 28.40 7.17
C SER A 53 0.01 27.87 5.74
N PRO A 54 1.11 27.54 5.04
CA PRO A 54 1.03 27.06 3.67
C PRO A 54 0.10 25.86 3.72
N ALA A 55 -1.04 25.96 3.04
CA ALA A 55 -1.98 24.87 2.90
C ALA A 55 -1.13 23.65 2.56
N ARG A 56 -1.05 22.72 3.51
CA ARG A 56 -0.19 21.53 3.47
C ARG A 56 -0.83 20.58 2.46
N GLY A 57 -0.86 21.05 1.22
CA GLY A 57 -1.49 20.46 0.05
C GLY A 57 -0.52 19.48 -0.54
N TRP A 58 -1.07 18.33 -0.92
CA TRP A 58 -0.36 17.30 -1.63
C TRP A 58 0.38 17.89 -2.83
N SER A 59 1.67 17.62 -3.00
CA SER A 59 2.31 17.97 -4.27
C SER A 59 1.68 17.13 -5.37
N GLY A 60 1.41 17.70 -6.55
CA GLY A 60 0.77 16.98 -7.65
C GLY A 60 1.48 15.66 -8.00
N GLY A 61 2.81 15.63 -7.85
CA GLY A 61 3.61 14.41 -8.02
C GLY A 61 3.35 13.34 -6.94
N GLN A 62 3.13 13.71 -5.68
CA GLN A 62 2.77 12.76 -4.62
C GLN A 62 1.36 12.19 -4.81
N GLY A 63 0.41 12.99 -5.30
CA GLY A 63 -0.95 12.52 -5.64
C GLY A 63 -0.93 11.49 -6.76
N LEU A 64 -0.15 11.75 -7.82
CA LEU A 64 0.03 10.81 -8.93
C LEU A 64 0.70 9.52 -8.48
N LEU A 65 1.80 9.60 -7.71
CA LEU A 65 2.48 8.43 -7.15
C LEU A 65 1.56 7.58 -6.28
N PHE A 66 0.78 8.19 -5.39
CA PHE A 66 -0.18 7.47 -4.56
C PHE A 66 -1.24 6.76 -5.39
N SER A 67 -1.81 7.44 -6.41
CA SER A 67 -2.81 6.84 -7.29
C SER A 67 -2.26 5.62 -8.03
N VAL A 68 -1.04 5.71 -8.56
CA VAL A 68 -0.38 4.60 -9.26
C VAL A 68 -0.12 3.42 -8.32
N ILE A 69 0.45 3.67 -7.12
CA ILE A 69 0.73 2.60 -6.16
C ILE A 69 -0.58 1.96 -5.66
N PHE A 70 -1.62 2.77 -5.43
CA PHE A 70 -2.92 2.27 -4.99
C PHE A 70 -3.61 1.43 -6.07
N ALA A 71 -3.59 1.87 -7.32
CA ALA A 71 -4.10 1.08 -8.44
C ALA A 71 -3.33 -0.25 -8.59
N CYS A 72 -2.01 -0.22 -8.44
CA CYS A 72 -1.17 -1.42 -8.46
C CYS A 72 -1.52 -2.37 -7.30
N LEU A 73 -1.75 -1.83 -6.10
CA LEU A 73 -2.21 -2.61 -4.95
C LEU A 73 -3.53 -3.33 -5.26
N LEU A 74 -4.54 -2.62 -5.76
CA LEU A 74 -5.84 -3.22 -6.08
C LEU A 74 -5.72 -4.31 -7.15
N ALA A 75 -4.94 -4.06 -8.21
CA ALA A 75 -4.71 -5.06 -9.24
C ALA A 75 -4.00 -6.31 -8.68
N SER A 76 -3.00 -6.13 -7.81
CA SER A 76 -2.28 -7.24 -7.18
C SER A 76 -3.18 -8.05 -6.24
N LEU A 77 -4.04 -7.40 -5.46
CA LEU A 77 -5.01 -8.07 -4.60
C LEU A 77 -6.06 -8.85 -5.41
N GLY A 78 -6.57 -8.27 -6.49
CA GLY A 78 -7.51 -8.95 -7.40
C GLY A 78 -6.89 -10.19 -8.03
N MET A 79 -5.67 -10.06 -8.57
CA MET A 79 -4.92 -11.19 -9.14
C MET A 79 -4.60 -12.26 -8.09
N SER A 80 -4.30 -11.85 -6.86
CA SER A 80 -4.04 -12.77 -5.75
C SER A 80 -5.29 -13.54 -5.34
N ALA A 81 -6.43 -12.88 -5.24
CA ALA A 81 -7.70 -13.53 -4.92
C ALA A 81 -8.08 -14.55 -6.02
N TRP A 82 -7.93 -14.15 -7.29
CA TRP A 82 -8.22 -15.01 -8.43
C TRP A 82 -7.30 -16.24 -8.50
N SER A 83 -5.99 -16.05 -8.37
CA SER A 83 -5.02 -17.15 -8.41
C SER A 83 -5.18 -18.12 -7.24
N SER A 84 -5.45 -17.61 -6.02
CA SER A 84 -5.77 -18.44 -4.86
C SER A 84 -7.06 -19.23 -5.05
N TYR A 85 -8.11 -18.62 -5.60
CA TYR A 85 -9.36 -19.31 -5.92
C TYR A 85 -9.14 -20.44 -6.94
N ARG A 86 -8.42 -20.16 -8.03
CA ARG A 86 -8.08 -21.17 -9.03
C ARG A 86 -7.24 -22.30 -8.45
N TRP A 87 -6.29 -21.99 -7.57
CA TRP A 87 -5.46 -22.99 -6.91
C TRP A 87 -6.25 -23.91 -5.96
N LEU A 88 -7.26 -23.39 -5.28
CA LEU A 88 -8.15 -24.15 -4.39
C LEU A 88 -9.14 -25.04 -5.16
N GLN A 89 -9.58 -24.62 -6.35
CA GLN A 89 -10.48 -25.42 -7.18
C GLN A 89 -9.82 -26.61 -7.88
N ILE A 90 -8.50 -26.59 -8.06
CA ILE A 90 -7.80 -27.72 -8.68
C ILE A 90 -7.65 -28.82 -7.61
N GLU A 91 -8.37 -29.92 -7.80
CA GLU A 91 -8.24 -31.13 -6.97
C GLU A 91 -6.78 -31.53 -6.80
N LYS A 92 -6.41 -32.00 -5.61
CA LYS A 92 -5.03 -32.40 -5.34
C LYS A 92 -4.71 -33.67 -6.14
N PRO A 93 -3.87 -33.58 -7.18
CA PRO A 93 -3.55 -34.76 -7.97
C PRO A 93 -2.79 -35.78 -7.10
N PRO A 94 -2.95 -37.09 -7.37
CA PRO A 94 -2.24 -38.13 -6.65
C PRO A 94 -0.73 -37.93 -6.77
N THR A 95 -0.01 -38.29 -5.71
CA THR A 95 1.46 -38.23 -5.74
C THR A 95 2.03 -39.38 -6.56
N ARG A 96 3.27 -39.25 -7.02
CA ARG A 96 3.96 -40.35 -7.70
C ARG A 96 3.97 -41.63 -6.86
N ALA A 97 4.20 -41.50 -5.55
CA ALA A 97 4.20 -42.64 -4.63
C ALA A 97 2.82 -43.32 -4.56
N MET A 98 1.74 -42.52 -4.50
CA MET A 98 0.38 -43.07 -4.56
C MET A 98 0.10 -43.78 -5.88
N MET A 99 0.53 -43.22 -7.01
CA MET A 99 0.34 -43.85 -8.33
C MET A 99 1.13 -45.17 -8.44
N ILE A 100 2.35 -45.24 -7.92
CA ILE A 100 3.13 -46.48 -7.86
C ILE A 100 2.40 -47.51 -6.99
N ALA A 101 1.95 -47.12 -5.79
CA ALA A 101 1.24 -48.03 -4.90
C ALA A 101 -0.10 -48.52 -5.48
N THR A 102 -0.83 -47.68 -6.22
CA THR A 102 -2.03 -48.10 -6.96
C THR A 102 -1.66 -49.09 -8.06
N GLY A 103 -0.61 -48.82 -8.83
CA GLY A 103 -0.13 -49.72 -9.87
C GLY A 103 0.34 -51.07 -9.32
N GLU A 104 1.03 -51.10 -8.19
CA GLU A 104 1.43 -52.34 -7.50
C GLU A 104 0.20 -53.17 -7.12
N LYS A 105 -0.82 -52.54 -6.54
CA LYS A 105 -2.09 -53.22 -6.22
C LYS A 105 -2.81 -53.75 -7.45
N GLU A 106 -2.81 -52.99 -8.55
CA GLU A 106 -3.40 -53.46 -9.81
C GLU A 106 -2.62 -54.65 -10.36
N ILE A 107 -1.28 -54.62 -10.33
CA ILE A 107 -0.44 -55.74 -10.76
C ILE A 107 -0.75 -57.01 -9.97
N ASP A 108 -0.94 -56.90 -8.65
CA ASP A 108 -1.29 -58.03 -7.77
C ASP A 108 -2.65 -58.66 -8.11
N THR A 109 -3.53 -57.94 -8.82
CA THR A 109 -4.83 -58.49 -9.25
C THR A 109 -4.78 -59.26 -10.56
N TYR A 110 -3.70 -59.15 -11.34
CA TYR A 110 -3.57 -59.86 -12.62
C TYR A 110 -2.93 -61.24 -12.45
N GLU A 111 -3.37 -62.21 -13.25
CA GLU A 111 -2.71 -63.51 -13.31
C GLU A 111 -1.42 -63.46 -14.14
N ALA A 112 -0.48 -64.37 -13.85
CA ALA A 112 0.81 -64.46 -14.53
C ALA A 112 0.75 -64.46 -16.08
N PRO A 113 -0.15 -65.22 -16.76
CA PRO A 113 -0.23 -65.17 -18.22
C PRO A 113 -0.67 -63.80 -18.76
N GLN A 114 -1.53 -63.07 -18.04
CA GLN A 114 -2.00 -61.74 -18.45
C GLN A 114 -0.88 -60.70 -18.36
N LEU A 115 -0.08 -60.75 -17.29
CA LEU A 115 1.09 -59.90 -17.13
C LEU A 115 2.13 -60.16 -18.22
N LEU A 116 2.32 -61.43 -18.61
CA LEU A 116 3.23 -61.81 -19.69
C LEU A 116 2.74 -61.26 -21.05
N GLU A 117 1.44 -61.39 -21.33
CA GLU A 117 0.84 -60.81 -22.53
C GLU A 117 0.98 -59.29 -22.57
N PHE A 118 0.72 -58.61 -21.43
CA PHE A 118 0.94 -57.17 -21.30
C PHE A 118 2.40 -56.78 -21.59
N TRP A 119 3.38 -57.54 -21.06
CA TRP A 119 4.79 -57.30 -21.31
C TRP A 119 5.17 -57.49 -22.79
N MET A 120 4.68 -58.56 -23.43
CA MET A 120 4.93 -58.81 -24.85
C MET A 120 4.34 -57.72 -25.75
N ASN A 121 3.14 -57.22 -25.41
CA ASN A 121 2.43 -56.25 -26.24
C ASN A 121 2.88 -54.79 -25.99
N TYR A 122 3.27 -54.44 -24.76
CA TYR A 122 3.55 -53.04 -24.37
C TYR A 122 4.97 -52.81 -23.86
N GLY A 123 5.59 -53.81 -23.22
CA GLY A 123 6.94 -53.72 -22.66
C GLY A 123 8.03 -53.87 -23.72
N GLN A 124 7.95 -54.92 -24.54
CA GLN A 124 8.95 -55.23 -25.57
C GLN A 124 9.02 -54.23 -26.74
N PRO A 125 7.89 -53.81 -27.34
CA PRO A 125 7.91 -52.83 -28.43
C PRO A 125 8.31 -51.42 -27.96
N GLY A 126 8.32 -51.21 -26.63
CA GLY A 126 8.53 -49.92 -25.98
C GLY A 126 7.25 -49.08 -25.92
N MET A 127 7.07 -48.35 -24.83
CA MET A 127 5.89 -47.50 -24.58
C MET A 127 5.88 -46.19 -25.38
N GLY A 128 6.64 -46.11 -26.48
CA GLY A 128 6.81 -44.90 -27.28
C GLY A 128 7.50 -43.75 -26.55
N VAL A 129 7.22 -42.51 -26.99
CA VAL A 129 7.83 -41.31 -26.40
C VAL A 129 7.25 -41.07 -25.01
N ARG A 130 8.13 -40.97 -24.01
CA ARG A 130 7.76 -40.69 -22.62
C ARG A 130 7.05 -39.33 -22.52
N ARG A 131 5.73 -39.35 -22.34
CA ARG A 131 4.94 -38.15 -22.03
C ARG A 131 4.81 -37.98 -20.52
N MET A 132 4.69 -36.74 -20.08
CA MET A 132 4.41 -36.44 -18.69
C MET A 132 3.03 -37.02 -18.32
N PRO A 133 2.91 -37.84 -17.27
CA PRO A 133 1.62 -38.41 -16.86
C PRO A 133 0.59 -37.33 -16.57
N GLY A 134 -0.70 -37.61 -16.80
CA GLY A 134 -1.77 -36.62 -16.60
C GLY A 134 -1.76 -35.98 -15.20
N TYR A 135 -1.58 -36.79 -14.15
CA TYR A 135 -1.48 -36.28 -12.77
C TYR A 135 -0.32 -35.30 -12.59
N ALA A 136 0.81 -35.54 -13.26
CA ALA A 136 2.00 -34.69 -13.17
C ALA A 136 1.82 -33.38 -13.95
N GLN A 137 1.10 -33.40 -15.07
CA GLN A 137 0.71 -32.18 -15.79
C GLN A 137 -0.20 -31.30 -14.92
N VAL A 138 -1.18 -31.89 -14.24
CA VAL A 138 -2.06 -31.18 -13.30
C VAL A 138 -1.27 -30.62 -12.12
N GLN A 139 -0.27 -31.34 -11.61
CA GLN A 139 0.65 -30.81 -10.57
C GLN A 139 1.37 -29.56 -11.03
N VAL A 140 2.02 -29.61 -12.21
CA VAL A 140 2.74 -28.46 -12.77
C VAL A 140 1.81 -27.26 -12.98
N TYR A 141 0.60 -27.51 -13.51
CA TYR A 141 -0.41 -26.47 -13.70
C TYR A 141 -0.82 -25.85 -12.36
N ARG A 142 -1.11 -26.66 -11.35
CA ARG A 142 -1.47 -26.21 -10.00
C ARG A 142 -0.34 -25.42 -9.32
N ASP A 143 0.90 -25.88 -9.46
CA ASP A 143 2.08 -25.21 -8.89
C ASP A 143 2.38 -23.87 -9.57
N SER A 144 1.99 -23.71 -10.84
CA SER A 144 2.07 -22.42 -11.50
C SER A 144 1.13 -21.39 -10.88
N TRP A 145 -0.12 -21.76 -10.59
CA TRP A 145 -1.09 -20.91 -9.88
C TRP A 145 -0.63 -20.54 -8.47
N LYS A 146 -0.07 -21.50 -7.73
CA LYS A 146 0.52 -21.23 -6.42
C LYS A 146 1.63 -20.18 -6.52
N ARG A 147 2.55 -20.32 -7.48
CA ARG A 147 3.63 -19.33 -7.70
C ARG A 147 3.08 -17.95 -8.03
N TRP A 148 2.08 -17.86 -8.92
CA TRP A 148 1.42 -16.60 -9.23
C TRP A 148 0.79 -15.94 -8.01
N ALA A 149 0.10 -16.71 -7.16
CA ALA A 149 -0.45 -16.20 -5.91
C ALA A 149 0.63 -15.63 -4.99
N PHE A 150 1.73 -16.36 -4.79
CA PHE A 150 2.87 -15.88 -3.98
C PHE A 150 3.48 -14.58 -4.54
N VAL A 151 3.69 -14.49 -5.85
CA VAL A 151 4.22 -13.27 -6.49
C VAL A 151 3.25 -12.10 -6.29
N SER A 152 1.95 -12.30 -6.48
CA SER A 152 0.97 -11.22 -6.27
C SER A 152 0.89 -10.76 -4.82
N TYR A 153 1.00 -11.67 -3.84
CA TYR A 153 1.08 -11.29 -2.43
C TYR A 153 2.33 -10.45 -2.14
N ALA A 154 3.49 -10.85 -2.69
CA ALA A 154 4.73 -10.09 -2.52
C ALA A 154 4.59 -8.66 -3.09
N VAL A 155 4.05 -8.51 -4.30
CA VAL A 155 3.80 -7.19 -4.91
C VAL A 155 2.83 -6.36 -4.07
N ALA A 156 1.75 -6.97 -3.57
CA ALA A 156 0.77 -6.29 -2.71
C ALA A 156 1.43 -5.75 -1.42
N THR A 157 2.29 -6.54 -0.77
CA THR A 157 3.00 -6.10 0.43
C THR A 157 3.94 -4.93 0.17
N VAL A 158 4.67 -4.93 -0.96
CA VAL A 158 5.53 -3.82 -1.36
C VAL A 158 4.71 -2.55 -1.62
N CYS A 159 3.57 -2.67 -2.31
CA CYS A 159 2.68 -1.53 -2.56
C CYS A 159 2.09 -0.98 -1.26
N LEU A 160 1.71 -1.83 -0.32
CA LEU A 160 1.24 -1.43 1.02
C LEU A 160 2.30 -0.63 1.78
N ILE A 161 3.54 -1.11 1.79
CA ILE A 161 4.67 -0.39 2.39
C ILE A 161 4.89 0.96 1.68
N GLY A 162 4.81 0.98 0.36
CA GLY A 162 4.87 2.21 -0.45
C GLY A 162 3.80 3.23 -0.05
N LEU A 163 2.55 2.80 0.08
CA LEU A 163 1.46 3.69 0.52
C LEU A 163 1.66 4.20 1.94
N ILE A 164 2.11 3.34 2.87
CA ILE A 164 2.39 3.73 4.26
C ILE A 164 3.54 4.75 4.33
N THR A 165 4.59 4.58 3.53
CA THR A 165 5.72 5.53 3.53
C THR A 165 5.32 6.88 2.93
N VAL A 166 4.56 6.89 1.83
CA VAL A 166 4.04 8.12 1.21
C VAL A 166 3.05 8.82 2.15
N SER A 167 2.20 8.07 2.86
CA SER A 167 1.24 8.64 3.80
C SER A 167 1.89 9.14 5.10
N ARG A 168 2.94 8.48 5.59
CA ARG A 168 3.71 8.93 6.76
C ARG A 168 4.51 10.19 6.52
N LYS A 169 5.05 10.40 5.31
CA LYS A 169 5.68 11.68 4.93
C LYS A 169 4.73 12.89 5.05
N LYS A 170 3.42 12.66 5.12
CA LYS A 170 2.39 13.70 5.35
C LYS A 170 2.28 14.13 6.82
N ALA A 171 2.78 13.35 7.78
CA ALA A 171 2.64 13.64 9.20
C ALA A 171 3.95 14.21 9.79
N PRO A 172 4.15 15.55 9.83
CA PRO A 172 5.16 16.14 10.69
C PRO A 172 4.63 16.26 12.13
N ALA A 173 5.54 16.02 13.07
CA ALA A 173 5.37 16.00 14.51
C ALA A 173 4.64 17.24 15.05
N SER A 174 3.73 16.97 15.98
CA SER A 174 3.08 17.92 16.90
C SER A 174 4.09 18.64 17.77
#